data_AF-A0A6P4J661-F1
#
_entry.id   AF-A0A6P4J661-F1
#
_cell.length_a   1.000
_cell.length_b   1.000
_cell.length_c   1.000
_cell.angle_alpha   90.00
_cell.angle_beta   90.00
_cell.angle_gamma   90.00
#
_symmetry.space_group_name_H-M   'P 1'
#
loop_
_entity.id
_entity.type
_entity.pdbx_description
1 polymer ?
#
loop_
_entity_poly.entity_id
_entity_poly.type
_entity_poly.pdbx_seq_one_letter_code
_entity_poly.pdbx_strand_id
1 'polypeptide(L)'
;MAISDELQSPSSEMVLLTPSSGNPPSSIVPSSNSTNPSSQPPGPSQNREGSAESDSSRVVIKKQLGLLEGVAIILGIIFGSGIFVSPKGVIMEVESVGTSLVIWVLCGLLSMIGALCYAELGTAIPKSGGDYAYIFEAYGSLPAFLYLWDAMMIFVPTTNAIMGLTFASYVLEPFFGGACHIPKAALQLLAAITICFLTYLNSYYMKVTTKMQNIIMFTKIAALVMIIIVGLVWMFMGNVENFERPFENTETDPGKLSVAFYSGIFSYAGWNYLNFMTEELRDPYRNLPRAIYISLPLVTGIYVLANMAYLAVLSPTEMIASNAIAVTFGDKILGAFSLVIPIMVAISAFGGLSVHIMTSSRICFVGARNGHMPAILSHISVKSYTPLPSLVFLCFLSIVMLVVSDVYVLITYASIVESFFIMLSVSAVLYFRYTRPSMDRPIKVAVWIPALFVIVCAFLVVVPIYVAPYEVGMGVLITLIGIPFYYGGVVWKNKPKWVQQAIDSMTFTCQKLFMSAKEEKQD
;
A
#
# COMPACT_ATOMS: atom_id res chain seq x y z
N MET A 1 32.64 45.76 21.23
CA MET A 1 31.40 45.87 20.44
C MET A 1 30.99 44.45 20.09
N ALA A 2 30.26 43.72 20.94
CA ALA A 2 28.79 43.80 21.11
C ALA A 2 28.13 43.72 19.71
N ILE A 3 27.43 42.65 19.33
CA ILE A 3 26.17 42.18 19.90
C ILE A 3 26.01 40.67 19.67
N SER A 4 25.58 39.97 20.72
CA SER A 4 24.97 38.64 20.73
C SER A 4 23.53 38.72 20.24
N ASP A 5 23.12 37.88 19.29
CA ASP A 5 21.71 37.62 19.02
C ASP A 5 21.45 36.14 18.79
N GLU A 6 20.60 35.60 19.67
CA GLU A 6 19.95 34.30 19.61
C GLU A 6 19.03 34.23 18.37
N LEU A 7 19.10 33.13 17.62
CA LEU A 7 18.06 32.75 16.66
C LEU A 7 17.49 31.40 17.09
N GLN A 8 16.41 31.52 17.86
CA GLN A 8 15.53 30.46 18.34
C GLN A 8 14.86 29.73 17.16
N SER A 9 14.71 28.41 17.34
CA SER A 9 13.92 27.52 16.48
C SER A 9 12.44 27.91 16.48
N PRO A 10 11.72 27.85 15.34
CA PRO A 10 10.30 28.08 15.34
C PRO A 10 9.58 26.88 15.97
N SER A 11 9.03 27.10 17.15
CA SER A 11 8.10 26.22 17.85
C SER A 11 6.81 26.05 17.04
N SER A 12 6.41 24.79 16.85
CA SER A 12 5.11 24.41 16.34
C SER A 12 4.06 24.62 17.44
N GLU A 13 3.45 25.82 17.49
CA GLU A 13 2.19 26.05 18.20
C GLU A 13 1.19 26.72 17.25
N MET A 14 0.27 25.92 16.72
CA MET A 14 -0.91 26.43 16.04
C MET A 14 -2.00 26.63 17.09
N VAL A 15 -1.97 27.77 17.77
CA VAL A 15 -3.03 28.22 18.69
C VAL A 15 -4.25 28.65 17.87
N LEU A 16 -5.31 27.85 17.92
CA LEU A 16 -6.64 28.23 17.43
C LEU A 16 -7.34 29.08 18.51
N LEU A 17 -7.41 30.39 18.26
CA LEU A 17 -8.17 31.34 19.08
C LEU A 17 -9.67 31.19 18.80
N THR A 18 -10.47 30.89 19.83
CA THR A 18 -11.92 31.10 19.86
C THR A 18 -12.26 32.34 20.71
N PRO A 19 -13.37 33.06 20.45
CA PRO A 19 -13.63 34.34 21.10
C PRO A 19 -14.25 34.17 22.49
N SER A 20 -13.74 34.96 23.44
CA SER A 20 -14.27 35.11 24.80
C SER A 20 -15.60 35.88 24.83
N SER A 21 -16.62 35.35 25.49
CA SER A 21 -17.78 36.12 25.97
C SER A 21 -17.83 36.07 27.50
N GLY A 22 -17.86 37.24 28.13
CA GLY A 22 -17.68 37.41 29.56
C GLY A 22 -18.94 37.45 30.44
N ASN A 23 -18.60 37.62 31.71
CA ASN A 23 -19.36 38.08 32.90
C ASN A 23 -19.90 37.04 33.91
N PRO A 24 -19.68 37.27 35.24
CA PRO A 24 -20.04 36.38 36.35
C PRO A 24 -21.35 36.80 37.07
N PRO A 25 -21.78 36.12 38.15
CA PRO A 25 -21.66 36.77 39.49
C PRO A 25 -21.46 35.84 40.73
N SER A 26 -20.75 36.40 41.73
CA SER A 26 -20.92 36.44 43.22
C SER A 26 -22.05 35.58 43.89
N SER A 27 -22.01 35.00 45.12
CA SER A 27 -21.48 35.40 46.44
C SER A 27 -21.93 34.42 47.59
N ILE A 28 -21.29 34.50 48.79
CA ILE A 28 -21.78 34.18 50.19
C ILE A 28 -21.70 32.71 50.76
N VAL A 29 -20.59 32.33 51.44
CA VAL A 29 -20.29 32.29 52.93
C VAL A 29 -21.36 31.72 53.92
N PRO A 30 -21.10 31.17 55.16
CA PRO A 30 -19.88 30.62 55.86
C PRO A 30 -20.03 29.33 56.76
N SER A 31 -18.87 28.81 57.22
CA SER A 31 -18.45 28.34 58.59
C SER A 31 -19.21 27.29 59.44
N SER A 32 -18.45 26.33 60.02
CA SER A 32 -18.21 26.25 61.50
C SER A 32 -17.27 25.08 61.94
N ASN A 33 -16.28 25.42 62.78
CA ASN A 33 -15.75 24.79 64.01
C ASN A 33 -15.93 23.28 64.29
N SER A 34 -15.10 22.55 65.03
CA SER A 34 -13.78 22.66 65.70
C SER A 34 -13.70 21.42 66.62
N THR A 35 -12.59 20.68 66.75
CA THR A 35 -12.03 20.12 68.02
C THR A 35 -10.85 19.15 67.81
N ASN A 36 -9.90 19.24 68.75
CA ASN A 36 -8.56 18.61 68.87
C ASN A 36 -8.63 17.49 69.98
N PRO A 37 -7.53 16.85 70.50
CA PRO A 37 -6.65 15.82 69.92
C PRO A 37 -6.33 14.61 70.90
N SER A 38 -5.49 13.63 70.46
CA SER A 38 -4.68 12.63 71.24
C SER A 38 -5.42 11.46 71.97
N SER A 39 -4.98 10.20 72.10
CA SER A 39 -3.65 9.55 72.18
C SER A 39 -3.71 7.98 72.11
N GLN A 40 -2.56 7.32 71.80
CA GLN A 40 -2.08 5.94 72.13
C GLN A 40 -2.26 4.71 71.16
N PRO A 41 -1.36 3.67 71.19
CA PRO A 41 -0.44 3.33 70.07
C PRO A 41 -0.47 1.83 69.58
N PRO A 42 0.58 1.22 68.96
CA PRO A 42 0.54 0.60 67.63
C PRO A 42 0.36 -0.93 67.58
N GLY A 43 -0.19 -1.44 66.47
CA GLY A 43 -0.29 -2.87 66.13
C GLY A 43 -0.20 -3.10 64.60
N PRO A 44 0.20 -4.30 64.13
CA PRO A 44 1.22 -4.43 63.09
C PRO A 44 0.69 -4.51 61.65
N SER A 45 1.48 -3.92 60.75
CA SER A 45 1.69 -4.28 59.33
C SER A 45 0.58 -5.07 58.61
N GLN A 46 -0.25 -4.36 57.86
CA GLN A 46 -0.84 -4.88 56.63
C GLN A 46 -0.40 -4.01 55.46
N ASN A 47 0.15 -4.69 54.45
CA ASN A 47 0.62 -4.15 53.19
C ASN A 47 -0.40 -3.16 52.60
N ARG A 48 -0.08 -1.86 52.62
CA ARG A 48 -0.66 -0.92 51.67
C ARG A 48 0.08 -1.11 50.35
N GLU A 49 -0.48 -1.97 49.50
CA GLU A 49 -0.37 -1.77 48.06
C GLU A 49 -0.92 -0.37 47.79
N GLY A 50 -0.02 0.58 47.56
CA GLY A 50 -0.37 1.88 47.05
C GLY A 50 -0.98 1.68 45.67
N SER A 51 -2.29 1.83 45.62
CA SER A 51 -3.05 2.07 44.39
C SER A 51 -2.45 3.29 43.70
N ALA A 52 -1.54 3.03 42.76
CA ALA A 52 -1.24 3.97 41.68
C ALA A 52 -2.43 3.98 40.72
N GLU A 53 -3.57 4.49 41.17
CA GLU A 53 -4.54 5.12 40.28
C GLU A 53 -3.98 6.48 39.90
N SER A 54 -2.98 6.47 39.02
CA SER A 54 -2.57 7.64 38.25
C SER A 54 -3.17 7.48 36.85
N ASP A 55 -4.18 8.31 36.57
CA ASP A 55 -4.43 8.95 35.29
C ASP A 55 -4.08 8.12 34.03
N SER A 56 -5.07 7.41 33.48
CA SER A 56 -4.97 6.94 32.09
C SER A 56 -6.31 6.88 31.37
N SER A 57 -6.99 8.03 31.31
CA SER A 57 -7.94 8.35 30.24
C SER A 57 -7.23 8.62 28.89
N ARG A 58 -6.14 7.91 28.60
CA ARG A 58 -5.47 7.94 27.28
C ARG A 58 -5.78 6.65 26.55
N VAL A 59 -6.71 6.74 25.60
CA VAL A 59 -7.00 5.65 24.66
C VAL A 59 -5.87 5.63 23.63
N VAL A 60 -4.87 4.78 23.87
CA VAL A 60 -3.74 4.57 22.96
C VAL A 60 -4.10 3.45 21.97
N ILE A 61 -3.69 3.59 20.71
CA ILE A 61 -3.76 2.50 19.72
C ILE A 61 -3.12 1.25 20.33
N LYS A 62 -3.89 0.15 20.40
CA LYS A 62 -3.42 -1.08 21.03
C LYS A 62 -2.38 -1.76 20.14
N LYS A 63 -1.19 -2.03 20.67
CA LYS A 63 -0.14 -2.82 20.01
C LYS A 63 -0.55 -4.29 19.97
N GLN A 64 -1.20 -4.73 18.89
CA GLN A 64 -1.76 -6.07 18.75
C GLN A 64 -1.01 -6.97 17.77
N LEU A 65 -0.19 -6.40 16.88
CA LEU A 65 0.48 -7.15 15.82
C LEU A 65 1.84 -7.66 16.31
N GLY A 66 2.04 -8.98 16.36
CA GLY A 66 3.32 -9.61 16.63
C GLY A 66 4.14 -9.84 15.36
N LEU A 67 5.23 -10.62 15.48
CA LEU A 67 6.10 -10.94 14.37
C LEU A 67 5.41 -11.81 13.31
N LEU A 68 4.68 -12.84 13.75
CA LEU A 68 3.98 -13.77 12.84
C LEU A 68 2.89 -13.04 12.07
N GLU A 69 2.15 -12.16 12.74
CA GLU A 69 1.15 -11.30 12.13
C GLU A 69 1.81 -10.34 11.12
N GLY A 70 2.95 -9.74 11.46
CA GLY A 70 3.72 -8.88 10.54
C GLY A 70 4.18 -9.62 9.28
N VAL A 71 4.71 -10.85 9.43
CA VAL A 71 5.10 -11.70 8.29
C VAL A 71 3.87 -12.07 7.45
N ALA A 72 2.78 -12.50 8.09
CA ALA A 72 1.54 -12.88 7.41
C ALA A 72 0.92 -11.71 6.65
N ILE A 73 1.01 -10.49 7.19
CA ILE A 73 0.56 -9.25 6.51
C ILE A 73 1.41 -9.01 5.25
N ILE A 74 2.75 -9.03 5.36
CA ILE A 74 3.61 -8.81 4.19
C ILE A 74 3.34 -9.88 3.12
N LEU A 75 3.33 -11.16 3.49
CA LEU A 75 3.08 -12.25 2.55
C LEU A 75 1.67 -12.16 1.94
N GLY A 76 0.66 -11.84 2.73
CA GLY A 76 -0.73 -11.75 2.27
C GLY A 76 -0.99 -10.58 1.32
N ILE A 77 -0.25 -9.48 1.47
CA ILE A 77 -0.33 -8.33 0.57
C ILE A 77 0.45 -8.61 -0.72
N ILE A 78 1.70 -9.09 -0.60
CA ILE A 78 2.55 -9.34 -1.77
C ILE A 78 2.01 -10.50 -2.62
N PHE A 79 1.52 -11.58 -2.00
CA PHE A 79 0.83 -12.67 -2.71
C PHE A 79 -0.55 -12.22 -3.18
N GLY A 80 -0.55 -11.50 -4.30
CA GLY A 80 -1.72 -10.98 -5.00
C GLY A 80 -1.87 -11.59 -6.39
N SER A 81 -2.48 -10.81 -7.29
CA SER A 81 -2.63 -11.17 -8.70
C SER A 81 -1.34 -10.99 -9.51
N GLY A 82 -0.36 -10.23 -8.99
CA GLY A 82 0.87 -9.88 -9.71
C GLY A 82 1.61 -11.08 -10.30
N ILE A 83 1.86 -12.11 -9.50
CA ILE A 83 2.58 -13.33 -9.93
C ILE A 83 1.89 -14.12 -11.07
N PHE A 84 0.61 -13.85 -11.31
CA PHE A 84 -0.16 -14.47 -12.40
C PHE A 84 -0.17 -13.62 -13.68
N VAL A 85 0.22 -12.34 -13.60
CA VAL A 85 0.23 -11.39 -14.71
C VAL A 85 1.66 -11.04 -15.13
N SER A 86 2.49 -10.66 -14.17
CA SER A 86 3.85 -10.18 -14.38
C SER A 86 4.77 -11.13 -15.15
N PRO A 87 4.69 -12.47 -15.06
CA PRO A 87 5.59 -13.33 -15.83
C PRO A 87 5.52 -13.10 -17.33
N LYS A 88 4.31 -12.82 -17.88
CA LYS A 88 4.14 -12.48 -19.29
C LYS A 88 4.73 -11.10 -19.60
N GLY A 89 4.52 -10.12 -18.73
CA GLY A 89 5.11 -8.78 -18.89
C GLY A 89 6.64 -8.79 -18.88
N VAL A 90 7.26 -9.60 -18.02
CA VAL A 90 8.71 -9.73 -17.97
C VAL A 90 9.22 -10.43 -19.24
N ILE A 91 8.68 -11.60 -19.60
CA ILE A 91 9.19 -12.38 -20.74
C ILE A 91 8.93 -11.71 -22.09
N MET A 92 7.85 -10.91 -22.21
CA MET A 92 7.53 -10.15 -23.43
C MET A 92 8.60 -9.10 -23.74
N GLU A 93 9.20 -8.51 -22.73
CA GLU A 93 10.19 -7.44 -22.90
C GLU A 93 11.63 -7.97 -23.02
N VAL A 94 11.94 -9.12 -22.41
CA VAL A 94 13.31 -9.66 -22.41
C VAL A 94 13.54 -10.83 -23.34
N GLU A 95 12.46 -11.49 -23.80
CA GLU A 95 12.40 -12.61 -24.75
C GLU A 95 13.19 -13.89 -24.34
N SER A 96 13.98 -13.83 -23.27
CA SER A 96 14.88 -14.88 -22.80
C SER A 96 14.51 -15.40 -21.41
N VAL A 97 14.56 -16.73 -21.27
CA VAL A 97 14.25 -17.49 -20.03
C VAL A 97 15.19 -17.07 -18.89
N GLY A 98 16.50 -17.08 -19.15
CA GLY A 98 17.54 -16.79 -18.16
C GLY A 98 17.47 -15.36 -17.67
N THR A 99 17.33 -14.40 -18.59
CA THR A 99 17.22 -12.97 -18.26
C THR A 99 15.94 -12.67 -17.48
N SER A 100 14.82 -13.31 -17.82
CA SER A 100 13.56 -13.22 -17.06
C SER A 100 13.76 -13.64 -15.59
N LEU A 101 14.38 -14.79 -15.34
CA LEU A 101 14.67 -15.25 -13.97
C LEU A 101 15.62 -14.32 -13.21
N VAL A 102 16.64 -13.77 -13.89
CA VAL A 102 17.54 -12.78 -13.31
C VAL A 102 16.77 -11.53 -12.88
N ILE A 103 15.83 -11.04 -13.69
CA ILE A 103 14.98 -9.90 -13.33
C ILE A 103 14.15 -10.19 -12.07
N TRP A 104 13.55 -11.37 -11.96
CA TRP A 104 12.82 -11.74 -10.73
C TRP A 104 13.70 -11.70 -9.48
N VAL A 105 14.93 -12.22 -9.56
CA VAL A 105 15.91 -12.14 -8.46
C VAL A 105 16.27 -10.68 -8.16
N LEU A 106 16.56 -9.87 -9.18
CA LEU A 106 16.95 -8.47 -9.02
C LEU A 106 15.80 -7.62 -8.44
N CYS A 107 14.55 -7.85 -8.84
CA CYS A 107 13.37 -7.21 -8.24
C CYS A 107 13.22 -7.57 -6.76
N GLY A 108 13.44 -8.84 -6.39
CA GLY A 108 13.45 -9.28 -4.99
C GLY A 108 14.55 -8.63 -4.16
N LEU A 109 15.78 -8.56 -4.71
CA LEU A 109 16.91 -7.88 -4.07
C LEU A 109 16.67 -6.37 -3.92
N LEU A 110 16.15 -5.71 -4.95
CA LEU A 110 15.80 -4.29 -4.90
C LEU A 110 14.74 -4.02 -3.84
N SER A 111 13.70 -4.87 -3.76
CA SER A 111 12.66 -4.79 -2.74
C SER A 111 13.23 -4.99 -1.33
N MET A 112 14.18 -5.90 -1.17
CA MET A 112 14.90 -6.13 0.11
C MET A 112 15.67 -4.87 0.54
N ILE A 113 16.43 -4.26 -0.36
CA ILE A 113 17.19 -3.04 -0.11
C ILE A 113 16.24 -1.89 0.27
N GLY A 114 15.13 -1.73 -0.46
CA GLY A 114 14.09 -0.74 -0.17
C GLY A 114 13.47 -0.93 1.20
N ALA A 115 13.05 -2.16 1.52
CA ALA A 115 12.45 -2.49 2.81
C ALA A 115 13.40 -2.24 3.99
N LEU A 116 14.70 -2.47 3.84
CA LEU A 116 15.69 -2.14 4.87
C LEU A 116 15.80 -0.64 5.11
N CYS A 117 15.74 0.18 4.05
CA CYS A 117 15.70 1.64 4.19
C CYS A 117 14.42 2.09 4.91
N TYR A 118 13.29 1.46 4.60
CA TYR A 118 12.01 1.70 5.27
C TYR A 118 12.02 1.23 6.73
N ALA A 119 12.75 0.17 7.07
CA ALA A 119 12.90 -0.25 8.47
C ALA A 119 13.61 0.84 9.31
N GLU A 120 14.62 1.51 8.74
CA GLU A 120 15.23 2.69 9.38
C GLU A 120 14.23 3.84 9.50
N LEU A 121 13.52 4.22 8.42
CA LEU A 121 12.54 5.31 8.46
C LEU A 121 11.40 5.05 9.46
N GLY A 122 10.84 3.84 9.45
CA GLY A 122 9.72 3.47 10.32
C GLY A 122 10.10 3.36 11.79
N THR A 123 11.36 3.09 12.10
CA THR A 123 11.84 3.09 13.49
C THR A 123 12.32 4.46 13.96
N ALA A 124 12.83 5.31 13.06
CA ALA A 124 13.22 6.69 13.38
C ALA A 124 12.01 7.64 13.48
N ILE A 125 10.97 7.41 12.68
CA ILE A 125 9.74 8.22 12.63
C ILE A 125 8.54 7.27 12.82
N PRO A 126 8.20 6.90 14.08
CA PRO A 126 7.12 5.98 14.38
C PRO A 126 5.76 6.69 14.33
N LYS A 127 5.45 7.35 13.20
CA LYS A 127 4.16 7.97 12.91
C LYS A 127 3.38 7.10 11.91
N SER A 128 2.10 6.89 12.16
CA SER A 128 1.19 6.24 11.20
C SER A 128 1.08 7.09 9.92
N GLY A 129 1.28 6.46 8.76
CA GLY A 129 1.21 7.13 7.45
C GLY A 129 2.27 6.72 6.44
N GLY A 130 3.27 5.93 6.84
CA GLY A 130 4.29 5.38 5.93
C GLY A 130 4.95 6.46 5.06
N ASP A 131 4.92 6.25 3.75
CA ASP A 131 5.43 7.17 2.72
C ASP A 131 5.00 8.62 2.92
N TYR A 132 3.72 8.86 3.17
CA TYR A 132 3.18 10.20 3.39
C TYR A 132 3.88 10.89 4.57
N ALA A 133 4.06 10.17 5.68
CA ALA A 133 4.67 10.73 6.88
C ALA A 133 6.18 11.00 6.69
N TYR A 134 6.88 10.11 5.98
CA TYR A 134 8.32 10.26 5.73
C TYR A 134 8.60 11.45 4.79
N ILE A 135 7.84 11.55 3.70
CA ILE A 135 7.96 12.66 2.75
C ILE A 135 7.58 13.98 3.43
N PHE A 136 6.54 13.98 4.27
CA PHE A 136 6.11 15.17 5.01
C PHE A 136 7.19 15.69 5.96
N GLU A 137 7.83 14.81 6.73
CA GLU A 137 8.87 15.18 7.69
C GLU A 137 10.17 15.63 7.01
N ALA A 138 10.47 15.10 5.82
CA ALA A 138 11.69 15.41 5.07
C ALA A 138 11.57 16.66 4.18
N TYR A 139 10.50 16.74 3.38
CA TYR A 139 10.34 17.71 2.30
C TYR A 139 9.16 18.67 2.49
N GLY A 140 8.36 18.49 3.53
CA GLY A 140 7.23 19.35 3.87
C GLY A 140 5.91 18.95 3.20
N SER A 141 4.95 19.87 3.23
CA SER A 141 3.54 19.57 2.96
C SER A 141 3.19 19.38 1.49
N LEU A 142 3.83 20.11 0.56
CA LEU A 142 3.54 19.99 -0.88
C LEU A 142 3.92 18.60 -1.43
N PRO A 143 5.16 18.09 -1.28
CA PRO A 143 5.51 16.76 -1.80
C PRO A 143 4.69 15.63 -1.14
N ALA A 144 4.36 15.78 0.14
CA ALA A 144 3.50 14.83 0.85
C ALA A 144 2.05 14.85 0.31
N PHE A 145 1.53 16.03 -0.04
CA PHE A 145 0.24 16.13 -0.72
C PHE A 145 0.28 15.48 -2.10
N LEU A 146 1.35 15.71 -2.89
CA LEU A 146 1.47 15.10 -4.23
C LEU A 146 1.52 13.58 -4.15
N TYR A 147 2.23 13.01 -3.18
CA TYR A 147 2.20 11.57 -2.92
C TYR A 147 0.76 11.08 -2.65
N LEU A 148 0.04 11.76 -1.75
CA LEU A 148 -1.33 11.38 -1.42
C LEU A 148 -2.27 11.54 -2.62
N TRP A 149 -2.10 12.59 -3.42
CA TRP A 149 -2.84 12.84 -4.65
C TRP A 149 -2.64 11.69 -5.65
N ASP A 150 -1.40 11.32 -5.93
CA ASP A 150 -1.09 10.24 -6.87
C ASP A 150 -1.47 8.86 -6.31
N ALA A 151 -1.38 8.65 -5.00
CA ALA A 151 -1.90 7.44 -4.38
C ALA A 151 -3.41 7.26 -4.64
N MET A 152 -4.19 8.35 -4.58
CA MET A 152 -5.64 8.29 -4.77
C MET A 152 -6.07 8.32 -6.24
N MET A 153 -5.36 9.06 -7.10
CA MET A 153 -5.72 9.25 -8.51
C MET A 153 -5.09 8.19 -9.43
N ILE A 154 -3.91 7.67 -9.06
CA ILE A 154 -3.12 6.76 -9.89
C ILE A 154 -3.03 5.39 -9.22
N PHE A 155 -2.32 5.25 -8.10
CA PHE A 155 -1.92 3.94 -7.57
C PHE A 155 -3.14 3.07 -7.23
N VAL A 156 -4.02 3.59 -6.38
CA VAL A 156 -5.14 2.79 -5.88
C VAL A 156 -6.11 2.39 -6.99
N PRO A 157 -6.61 3.33 -7.83
CA PRO A 157 -7.51 3.01 -8.92
C PRO A 157 -6.90 2.05 -9.94
N THR A 158 -5.63 2.26 -10.29
CA THR A 158 -4.92 1.43 -11.27
C THR A 158 -4.76 0.01 -10.77
N THR A 159 -4.29 -0.16 -9.53
CA THR A 159 -4.12 -1.49 -8.94
C THR A 159 -5.48 -2.21 -8.81
N ASN A 160 -6.55 -1.52 -8.42
CA ASN A 160 -7.90 -2.10 -8.42
C ASN A 160 -8.34 -2.56 -9.81
N ALA A 161 -8.09 -1.75 -10.84
CA ALA A 161 -8.39 -2.09 -12.23
C ALA A 161 -7.58 -3.32 -12.70
N ILE A 162 -6.27 -3.36 -12.42
CA ILE A 162 -5.40 -4.49 -12.75
C ILE A 162 -5.91 -5.78 -12.10
N MET A 163 -6.19 -5.77 -10.79
CA MET A 163 -6.70 -6.97 -10.10
C MET A 163 -8.08 -7.39 -10.61
N GLY A 164 -8.96 -6.43 -10.91
CA GLY A 164 -10.29 -6.69 -11.47
C GLY A 164 -10.23 -7.30 -12.87
N LEU A 165 -9.39 -6.75 -13.75
CA LEU A 165 -9.15 -7.29 -15.10
C LEU A 165 -8.47 -8.66 -15.04
N THR A 166 -7.57 -8.88 -14.08
CA THR A 166 -6.97 -10.20 -13.86
C THR A 166 -8.05 -11.21 -13.47
N PHE A 167 -8.89 -10.88 -12.47
CA PHE A 167 -10.02 -11.73 -12.08
C PHE A 167 -10.91 -12.07 -13.29
N ALA A 168 -11.30 -11.05 -14.07
CA ALA A 168 -12.14 -11.24 -15.24
C ALA A 168 -11.50 -12.15 -16.29
N SER A 169 -10.19 -11.96 -16.57
CA SER A 169 -9.45 -12.77 -17.55
C SER A 169 -9.41 -14.23 -17.14
N TYR A 170 -9.09 -14.52 -15.87
CA TYR A 170 -9.02 -15.90 -15.38
C TYR A 170 -10.37 -16.60 -15.27
N VAL A 171 -11.46 -15.85 -15.07
CA VAL A 171 -12.82 -16.40 -15.08
C VAL A 171 -13.29 -16.67 -16.50
N LEU A 172 -12.98 -15.80 -17.46
CA LEU A 172 -13.48 -15.89 -18.83
C LEU A 172 -12.64 -16.80 -19.73
N GLU A 173 -11.33 -16.94 -19.50
CA GLU A 173 -10.43 -17.75 -20.35
C GLU A 173 -10.95 -19.17 -20.62
N PRO A 174 -11.43 -19.93 -19.60
CA PRO A 174 -11.93 -21.29 -19.83
C PRO A 174 -13.19 -21.36 -20.72
N PHE A 175 -13.96 -20.27 -20.82
CA PHE A 175 -15.18 -20.23 -21.63
C PHE A 175 -14.93 -19.81 -23.08
N PHE A 176 -13.88 -19.04 -23.32
CA PHE A 176 -13.58 -18.52 -24.66
C PHE A 176 -12.59 -19.40 -25.43
N GLY A 177 -11.79 -20.24 -24.76
CA GLY A 177 -10.86 -21.17 -25.40
C GLY A 177 -9.79 -20.48 -26.25
N GLY A 178 -8.65 -21.15 -26.49
CA GLY A 178 -7.50 -20.52 -27.17
C GLY A 178 -7.75 -19.98 -28.60
N ALA A 179 -8.90 -20.26 -29.21
CA ALA A 179 -9.25 -19.82 -30.56
C ALA A 179 -10.12 -18.55 -30.61
N CYS A 180 -10.76 -18.13 -29.51
CA CYS A 180 -11.64 -16.95 -29.50
C CYS A 180 -11.08 -15.87 -28.58
N HIS A 181 -10.92 -14.65 -29.10
CA HIS A 181 -10.48 -13.53 -28.28
C HIS A 181 -11.61 -13.08 -27.34
N ILE A 182 -11.30 -12.92 -26.05
CA ILE A 182 -12.28 -12.40 -25.08
C ILE A 182 -12.62 -10.96 -25.46
N PRO A 183 -13.91 -10.61 -25.66
CA PRO A 183 -14.30 -9.25 -25.95
C PRO A 183 -13.86 -8.29 -24.83
N LYS A 184 -13.17 -7.20 -25.19
CA LYS A 184 -12.69 -6.19 -24.23
C LYS A 184 -13.79 -5.68 -23.30
N ALA A 185 -14.98 -5.45 -23.85
CA ALA A 185 -16.15 -5.02 -23.08
C ALA A 185 -16.57 -6.05 -22.02
N ALA A 186 -16.47 -7.35 -22.30
CA ALA A 186 -16.81 -8.39 -21.34
C ALA A 186 -15.82 -8.39 -20.15
N LEU A 187 -14.52 -8.23 -20.43
CA LEU A 187 -13.49 -8.10 -19.39
C LEU A 187 -13.73 -6.86 -18.52
N GLN A 188 -13.95 -5.70 -19.14
CA GLN A 188 -14.17 -4.44 -18.43
C GLN A 188 -15.46 -4.48 -17.59
N LEU A 189 -16.56 -4.99 -18.13
CA LEU A 189 -17.82 -5.09 -17.41
C LEU A 189 -17.74 -6.07 -16.24
N LEU A 190 -17.12 -7.24 -16.43
CA LEU A 190 -16.96 -8.20 -15.35
C LEU A 190 -16.05 -7.63 -14.25
N ALA A 191 -14.93 -6.99 -14.61
CA ALA A 191 -14.06 -6.31 -13.67
C ALA A 191 -14.80 -5.19 -12.90
N ALA A 192 -15.60 -4.37 -13.59
CA ALA A 192 -16.39 -3.31 -12.97
C ALA A 192 -17.43 -3.86 -11.99
N ILE A 193 -18.15 -4.94 -12.37
CA ILE A 193 -19.09 -5.63 -11.49
C ILE A 193 -18.38 -6.15 -10.24
N THR A 194 -17.20 -6.76 -10.40
CA THR A 194 -16.42 -7.27 -9.27
C THR A 194 -15.96 -6.16 -8.33
N ILE A 195 -15.44 -5.04 -8.86
CA ILE A 195 -15.03 -3.88 -8.05
C ILE A 195 -16.22 -3.30 -7.29
N CYS A 196 -17.36 -3.09 -7.95
CA CYS A 196 -18.59 -2.60 -7.33
C CYS A 196 -19.08 -3.55 -6.23
N PHE A 197 -19.10 -4.85 -6.51
CA PHE A 197 -19.55 -5.87 -5.57
C PHE A 197 -18.64 -5.95 -4.34
N LEU A 198 -17.33 -5.97 -4.53
CA LEU A 198 -16.38 -5.97 -3.42
C LEU A 198 -16.41 -4.68 -2.61
N THR A 199 -16.62 -3.52 -3.27
CA THR A 199 -16.82 -2.25 -2.59
C THR A 199 -18.07 -2.30 -1.72
N TYR A 200 -19.18 -2.86 -2.22
CA TYR A 200 -20.41 -3.07 -1.46
C TYR A 200 -20.21 -3.99 -0.25
N LEU A 201 -19.53 -5.13 -0.42
CA LEU A 201 -19.22 -6.06 0.67
C LEU A 201 -18.34 -5.42 1.75
N ASN A 202 -17.28 -4.71 1.35
CA ASN A 202 -16.40 -3.99 2.28
C ASN A 202 -17.11 -2.83 2.98
N SER A 203 -18.12 -2.25 2.33
CA SER A 203 -18.92 -1.15 2.87
C SER A 203 -19.85 -1.60 4.00
N TYR A 204 -20.61 -2.68 3.80
CA TYR A 204 -21.68 -3.09 4.73
C TYR A 204 -21.36 -4.32 5.58
N TYR A 205 -20.52 -5.22 5.06
CA TYR A 205 -20.24 -6.53 5.66
C TYR A 205 -18.75 -6.71 5.95
N MET A 206 -18.08 -5.66 6.45
CA MET A 206 -16.63 -5.65 6.70
C MET A 206 -16.16 -6.86 7.52
N LYS A 207 -16.84 -7.20 8.63
CA LYS A 207 -16.46 -8.34 9.49
C LYS A 207 -16.50 -9.69 8.76
N VAL A 208 -17.49 -9.89 7.88
CA VAL A 208 -17.61 -11.10 7.07
C VAL A 208 -16.52 -11.11 6.00
N THR A 209 -16.30 -9.97 5.36
CA THR A 209 -15.30 -9.79 4.31
C THR A 209 -13.88 -10.07 4.84
N THR A 210 -13.53 -9.56 6.03
CA THR A 210 -12.24 -9.86 6.67
C THR A 210 -12.07 -11.35 6.97
N LYS A 211 -13.11 -12.04 7.46
CA LYS A 211 -13.06 -13.50 7.68
C LYS A 211 -12.87 -14.27 6.38
N MET A 212 -13.57 -13.86 5.32
CA MET A 212 -13.46 -14.45 3.98
C MET A 212 -12.05 -14.25 3.41
N GLN A 213 -11.47 -13.05 3.55
CA GLN A 213 -10.10 -12.74 3.10
C GLN A 213 -9.06 -13.65 3.77
N ASN A 214 -9.20 -13.91 5.07
CA ASN A 214 -8.30 -14.82 5.80
C ASN A 214 -8.34 -16.25 5.22
N ILE A 215 -9.52 -16.75 4.84
CA ILE A 215 -9.66 -18.07 4.19
C ILE A 215 -9.04 -18.05 2.79
N ILE A 216 -9.34 -17.02 2.00
CA ILE A 216 -8.83 -16.88 0.64
C ILE A 216 -7.30 -16.84 0.61
N MET A 217 -6.64 -16.24 1.61
CA MET A 217 -5.18 -16.18 1.72
C MET A 217 -4.54 -17.57 1.64
N PHE A 218 -5.10 -18.58 2.32
CA PHE A 218 -4.60 -19.95 2.25
C PHE A 218 -4.74 -20.54 0.84
N THR A 219 -5.84 -20.25 0.14
CA THR A 219 -6.06 -20.69 -1.24
C THR A 219 -5.01 -20.12 -2.19
N LYS A 220 -4.58 -18.85 -1.99
CA LYS A 220 -3.53 -18.23 -2.81
C LYS A 220 -2.20 -18.95 -2.69
N ILE A 221 -1.79 -19.23 -1.46
CA ILE A 221 -0.53 -19.93 -1.18
C ILE A 221 -0.60 -21.36 -1.74
N ALA A 222 -1.72 -22.05 -1.54
CA ALA A 222 -1.93 -23.38 -2.07
C ALA A 222 -1.83 -23.43 -3.61
N ALA A 223 -2.36 -22.43 -4.31
CA ALA A 223 -2.26 -22.32 -5.77
C ALA A 223 -0.80 -22.21 -6.24
N LEU A 224 -0.01 -21.35 -5.58
CA LEU A 224 1.41 -21.17 -5.92
C LEU A 224 2.22 -22.43 -5.63
N VAL A 225 2.01 -23.05 -4.47
CA VAL A 225 2.69 -24.29 -4.09
C VAL A 225 2.35 -25.41 -5.09
N MET A 226 1.09 -25.52 -5.52
CA MET A 226 0.68 -26.49 -6.54
C MET A 226 1.43 -26.28 -7.87
N ILE A 227 1.50 -25.04 -8.36
CA ILE A 227 2.22 -24.71 -9.61
C ILE A 227 3.71 -25.09 -9.49
N ILE A 228 4.34 -24.74 -8.36
CA ILE A 228 5.75 -25.07 -8.10
C ILE A 228 5.96 -26.58 -8.10
N ILE A 229 5.15 -27.35 -7.34
CA ILE A 229 5.29 -28.81 -7.26
C ILE A 229 5.12 -29.45 -8.63
N VAL A 230 4.09 -29.06 -9.37
CA VAL A 230 3.81 -29.61 -10.71
C VAL A 230 4.96 -29.31 -11.68
N GLY A 231 5.47 -28.07 -11.68
CA GLY A 231 6.62 -27.71 -12.52
C GLY A 231 7.92 -28.42 -12.13
N LEU A 232 8.18 -28.59 -10.83
CA LEU A 232 9.34 -29.36 -10.35
C LEU A 232 9.26 -30.82 -10.80
N VAL A 233 8.10 -31.47 -10.66
CA VAL A 233 7.88 -32.84 -11.13
C VAL A 233 8.10 -32.93 -12.64
N TRP A 234 7.59 -31.98 -13.42
CA TRP A 234 7.79 -31.92 -14.87
C TRP A 234 9.27 -31.85 -15.26
N MET A 235 10.06 -31.04 -14.56
CA MET A 235 11.52 -30.97 -14.77
C MET A 235 12.22 -32.26 -14.35
N PHE A 236 11.84 -32.89 -13.24
CA PHE A 236 12.41 -34.17 -12.81
C PHE A 236 12.10 -35.32 -13.76
N MET A 237 11.06 -35.21 -14.59
CA MET A 237 10.77 -36.15 -15.68
C MET A 237 11.70 -35.96 -16.90
N GLY A 238 12.61 -35.00 -16.87
CA GLY A 238 13.60 -34.75 -17.93
C GLY A 238 13.22 -33.63 -18.91
N ASN A 239 12.07 -32.98 -18.74
CA ASN A 239 11.60 -31.91 -19.64
C ASN A 239 12.24 -30.56 -19.27
N VAL A 240 13.52 -30.38 -19.63
CA VAL A 240 14.29 -29.16 -19.35
C VAL A 240 14.76 -28.44 -20.61
N GLU A 241 14.13 -28.71 -21.75
CA GLU A 241 14.50 -28.16 -23.07
C GLU A 241 14.63 -26.63 -23.08
N ASN A 242 13.69 -25.93 -22.43
CA ASN A 242 13.70 -24.45 -22.32
C ASN A 242 14.89 -23.91 -21.50
N PHE A 243 15.57 -24.75 -20.72
CA PHE A 243 16.72 -24.36 -19.89
C PHE A 243 18.07 -24.75 -20.48
N GLU A 244 18.13 -25.42 -21.63
CA GLU A 244 19.40 -25.79 -22.28
C GLU A 244 20.14 -24.56 -22.82
N ARG A 245 19.39 -23.59 -23.36
CA ARG A 245 19.91 -22.31 -23.87
C ARG A 245 19.18 -21.13 -23.25
N PRO A 246 19.36 -20.91 -21.94
CA PRO A 246 18.50 -20.00 -21.19
C PRO A 246 18.66 -18.54 -21.63
N PHE A 247 19.83 -18.15 -22.12
CA PHE A 247 20.14 -16.77 -22.52
C PHE A 247 20.00 -16.49 -24.03
N GLU A 248 19.53 -17.46 -24.81
CA GLU A 248 19.28 -17.25 -26.25
C GLU A 248 18.21 -16.15 -26.46
N ASN A 249 18.42 -15.29 -27.46
CA ASN A 249 17.57 -14.14 -27.78
C ASN A 249 17.39 -13.12 -26.65
N THR A 250 18.39 -12.95 -25.77
CA THR A 250 18.32 -11.91 -24.73
C THR A 250 18.28 -10.53 -25.37
N GLU A 251 17.20 -9.79 -25.10
CA GLU A 251 17.10 -8.38 -25.43
C GLU A 251 18.02 -7.56 -24.51
N THR A 252 18.71 -6.58 -25.10
CA THR A 252 19.75 -5.78 -24.42
C THR A 252 19.43 -4.30 -24.34
N ASP A 253 18.33 -3.86 -24.97
CA ASP A 253 17.85 -2.49 -24.82
C ASP A 253 17.56 -2.19 -23.33
N PRO A 254 18.26 -1.21 -22.71
CA PRO A 254 18.03 -0.85 -21.31
C PRO A 254 16.59 -0.39 -21.05
N GLY A 255 15.88 0.03 -22.11
CA GLY A 255 14.53 0.54 -22.05
C GLY A 255 13.52 -0.56 -21.80
N LYS A 256 13.50 -1.56 -22.70
CA LYS A 256 12.71 -2.78 -22.50
C LYS A 256 13.06 -3.48 -21.17
N LEU A 257 14.34 -3.54 -20.81
CA LEU A 257 14.74 -4.07 -19.50
C LEU A 257 14.08 -3.29 -18.34
N SER A 258 14.03 -1.96 -18.40
CA SER A 258 13.36 -1.15 -17.37
C SER A 258 11.84 -1.41 -17.28
N VAL A 259 11.17 -1.62 -18.42
CA VAL A 259 9.73 -1.97 -18.46
C VAL A 259 9.50 -3.37 -17.90
N ALA A 260 10.38 -4.32 -18.20
CA ALA A 260 10.38 -5.65 -17.60
C ALA A 260 10.53 -5.59 -16.06
N PHE A 261 11.43 -4.73 -15.58
CA PHE A 261 11.61 -4.47 -14.14
C PHE A 261 10.33 -3.95 -13.49
N TYR A 262 9.55 -3.08 -14.15
CA TYR A 262 8.27 -2.63 -13.59
C TYR A 262 7.25 -3.75 -13.46
N SER A 263 7.15 -4.63 -14.46
CA SER A 263 6.32 -5.82 -14.36
C SER A 263 6.74 -6.68 -13.15
N GLY A 264 8.03 -6.86 -12.93
CA GLY A 264 8.55 -7.57 -11.76
C GLY A 264 8.26 -6.85 -10.44
N ILE A 265 8.61 -5.57 -10.30
CA ILE A 265 8.43 -4.77 -9.07
C ILE A 265 6.95 -4.71 -8.67
N PHE A 266 6.03 -4.61 -9.64
CA PHE A 266 4.59 -4.68 -9.37
C PHE A 266 4.19 -5.95 -8.62
N SER A 267 4.80 -7.10 -8.93
CA SER A 267 4.54 -8.34 -8.20
C SER A 267 5.10 -8.37 -6.78
N TYR A 268 6.18 -7.61 -6.52
CA TYR A 268 6.77 -7.47 -5.19
C TYR A 268 6.18 -6.32 -4.38
N ALA A 269 5.33 -5.48 -4.97
CA ALA A 269 4.74 -4.33 -4.31
C ALA A 269 3.96 -4.74 -3.04
N GLY A 270 3.99 -3.88 -2.01
CA GLY A 270 3.29 -4.11 -0.75
C GLY A 270 4.18 -4.32 0.47
N TRP A 271 5.49 -4.50 0.31
CA TRP A 271 6.42 -4.64 1.44
C TRP A 271 6.48 -3.39 2.34
N ASN A 272 6.21 -2.21 1.79
CA ASN A 272 6.14 -0.94 2.52
C ASN A 272 4.86 -0.79 3.35
N TYR A 273 3.85 -1.64 3.18
CA TYR A 273 2.57 -1.48 3.91
C TYR A 273 2.69 -1.70 5.41
N LEU A 274 3.62 -2.56 5.85
CA LEU A 274 3.85 -2.79 7.28
C LEU A 274 4.29 -1.50 8.01
N ASN A 275 4.96 -0.58 7.30
CA ASN A 275 5.35 0.72 7.84
C ASN A 275 4.16 1.63 8.15
N PHE A 276 3.03 1.47 7.45
CA PHE A 276 1.82 2.24 7.75
C PHE A 276 1.16 1.79 9.07
N MET A 277 1.48 0.59 9.55
CA MET A 277 0.93 -0.03 10.76
C MET A 277 1.96 -0.17 11.87
N THR A 278 3.06 0.61 11.83
CA THR A 278 4.15 0.50 12.81
C THR A 278 3.70 0.84 14.23
N GLU A 279 2.73 1.75 14.40
CA GLU A 279 2.14 2.08 15.71
C GLU A 279 1.36 0.91 16.33
N GLU A 280 0.82 0.01 15.50
CA GLU A 280 0.06 -1.18 15.91
C GLU A 280 0.98 -2.40 16.20
N LEU A 281 2.25 -2.31 15.81
CA LEU A 281 3.23 -3.39 15.94
C LEU A 281 3.79 -3.45 17.37
N ARG A 282 3.79 -4.66 17.95
CA ARG A 282 4.44 -4.96 19.22
C ARG A 282 5.94 -4.98 19.00
N ASP A 283 6.69 -4.22 19.79
CA ASP A 283 8.16 -4.09 19.70
C ASP A 283 8.66 -3.85 18.26
N PRO A 284 8.34 -2.68 17.66
CA PRO A 284 8.60 -2.41 16.25
C PRO A 284 10.10 -2.45 15.91
N TYR A 285 10.97 -2.09 16.86
CA TYR A 285 12.43 -2.10 16.66
C TYR A 285 13.01 -3.48 16.37
N ARG A 286 12.34 -4.55 16.83
CA ARG A 286 12.78 -5.93 16.58
C ARG A 286 11.90 -6.63 15.57
N ASN A 287 10.58 -6.45 15.65
CA ASN A 287 9.65 -7.22 14.84
C ASN A 287 9.54 -6.70 13.41
N LEU A 288 9.68 -5.39 13.16
CA LEU A 288 9.67 -4.82 11.81
C LEU A 288 10.80 -5.39 10.94
N PRO A 289 12.09 -5.28 11.33
CA PRO A 289 13.18 -5.81 10.51
C PRO A 289 13.12 -7.34 10.39
N ARG A 290 12.76 -8.06 11.46
CA ARG A 290 12.61 -9.53 11.41
C ARG A 290 11.53 -9.96 10.43
N ALA A 291 10.39 -9.26 10.40
CA ALA A 291 9.33 -9.54 9.44
C ALA A 291 9.84 -9.39 8.01
N ILE A 292 10.62 -8.33 7.74
CA ILE A 292 11.23 -8.05 6.44
C ILE A 292 12.25 -9.13 6.04
N TYR A 293 13.18 -9.49 6.92
CA TYR A 293 14.21 -10.50 6.67
C TYR A 293 13.65 -11.91 6.42
N ILE A 294 12.47 -12.23 6.95
CA ILE A 294 11.82 -13.52 6.73
C ILE A 294 10.98 -13.48 5.45
N SER A 295 10.17 -12.45 5.28
CA SER A 295 9.15 -12.39 4.22
C SER A 295 9.75 -12.19 2.83
N LEU A 296 10.68 -11.25 2.63
CA LEU A 296 11.17 -10.91 1.29
C LEU A 296 12.01 -12.01 0.62
N PRO A 297 12.95 -12.68 1.32
CA PRO A 297 13.63 -13.84 0.74
C PRO A 297 12.67 -14.99 0.42
N LEU A 298 11.66 -15.21 1.27
CA LEU A 298 10.65 -16.25 1.05
C LEU A 298 9.80 -15.95 -0.19
N VAL A 299 9.31 -14.71 -0.35
CA VAL A 299 8.60 -14.27 -1.56
C VAL A 299 9.50 -14.45 -2.78
N THR A 300 10.74 -14.00 -2.71
CA THR A 300 11.68 -14.07 -3.84
C THR A 300 11.91 -15.52 -4.26
N GLY A 301 12.15 -16.42 -3.31
CA GLY A 301 12.28 -17.85 -3.60
C GLY A 301 11.03 -18.44 -4.25
N ILE A 302 9.85 -18.16 -3.70
CA ILE A 302 8.58 -18.65 -4.24
C ILE A 302 8.33 -18.12 -5.67
N TYR A 303 8.58 -16.84 -5.91
CA TYR A 303 8.37 -16.24 -7.23
C TYR A 303 9.36 -16.76 -8.28
N VAL A 304 10.64 -16.90 -7.94
CA VAL A 304 11.61 -17.50 -8.84
C VAL A 304 11.24 -18.94 -9.15
N LEU A 305 10.87 -19.75 -8.14
CA LEU A 305 10.44 -21.13 -8.33
C LEU A 305 9.15 -21.24 -9.16
N ALA A 306 8.19 -20.34 -8.96
CA ALA A 306 6.95 -20.33 -9.74
C ALA A 306 7.22 -19.96 -11.21
N ASN A 307 8.10 -18.98 -11.46
CA ASN A 307 8.50 -18.63 -12.82
C ASN A 307 9.30 -19.75 -13.50
N MET A 308 10.20 -20.41 -12.77
CA MET A 308 10.87 -21.62 -13.26
C MET A 308 9.85 -22.71 -13.61
N ALA A 309 8.83 -22.92 -12.78
CA ALA A 309 7.78 -23.89 -13.06
C ALA A 309 7.00 -23.54 -14.34
N TYR A 310 6.62 -22.27 -14.54
CA TYR A 310 5.96 -21.84 -15.78
C TYR A 310 6.85 -22.07 -17.00
N LEU A 311 8.12 -21.65 -16.94
CA LEU A 311 9.08 -21.74 -18.05
C LEU A 311 9.55 -23.18 -18.31
N ALA A 312 9.42 -24.09 -17.35
CA ALA A 312 9.67 -25.52 -17.57
C ALA A 312 8.64 -26.17 -18.49
N VAL A 313 7.40 -25.68 -18.44
CA VAL A 313 6.25 -26.29 -19.11
C VAL A 313 5.89 -25.53 -20.39
N LEU A 314 5.89 -24.20 -20.30
CA LEU A 314 5.53 -23.30 -21.39
C LEU A 314 6.78 -22.72 -22.02
N SER A 315 6.81 -22.67 -23.35
CA SER A 315 7.84 -21.93 -24.06
C SER A 315 7.63 -20.41 -23.88
N PRO A 316 8.68 -19.58 -24.08
CA PRO A 316 8.53 -18.12 -24.07
C PRO A 316 7.43 -17.62 -25.02
N THR A 317 7.33 -18.21 -26.21
CA THR A 317 6.31 -17.85 -27.20
C THR A 317 4.88 -18.20 -26.75
N GLU A 318 4.69 -19.36 -26.12
CA GLU A 318 3.41 -19.74 -25.53
C GLU A 318 3.01 -18.80 -24.38
N MET A 319 3.97 -18.41 -23.54
CA MET A 319 3.72 -17.46 -22.44
C MET A 319 3.31 -16.07 -22.94
N ILE A 320 3.95 -15.57 -24.00
CA ILE A 320 3.62 -14.27 -24.60
C ILE A 320 2.23 -14.31 -25.26
N ALA A 321 1.89 -15.40 -25.93
CA ALA A 321 0.60 -15.56 -26.59
C ALA A 321 -0.58 -15.74 -25.61
N SER A 322 -0.33 -16.32 -24.43
CA SER A 322 -1.36 -16.58 -23.41
C SER A 322 -1.91 -15.30 -22.79
N ASN A 323 -3.24 -15.19 -22.62
CA ASN A 323 -3.84 -14.12 -21.82
C ASN A 323 -3.82 -14.43 -20.32
N ALA A 324 -3.77 -15.70 -19.95
CA ALA A 324 -3.79 -16.18 -18.58
C ALA A 324 -2.84 -17.37 -18.42
N ILE A 325 -1.57 -17.09 -18.10
CA ILE A 325 -0.46 -18.06 -18.14
C ILE A 325 -0.75 -19.31 -17.31
N ALA A 326 -1.32 -19.14 -16.12
CA ALA A 326 -1.59 -20.26 -15.24
C ALA A 326 -2.70 -21.18 -15.78
N VAL A 327 -3.64 -20.66 -16.60
CA VAL A 327 -4.64 -21.48 -17.30
C VAL A 327 -3.97 -22.31 -18.37
N THR A 328 -3.14 -21.69 -19.21
CA THR A 328 -2.38 -22.39 -20.26
C THR A 328 -1.44 -23.45 -19.68
N PHE A 329 -0.80 -23.16 -18.54
CA PHE A 329 -0.01 -24.13 -17.78
C PHE A 329 -0.86 -25.33 -17.34
N GLY A 330 -2.05 -25.07 -16.79
CA GLY A 330 -2.99 -26.10 -16.37
C GLY A 330 -3.49 -26.96 -17.52
N ASP A 331 -3.85 -26.35 -18.65
CA ASP A 331 -4.33 -27.06 -19.83
C ASP A 331 -3.27 -28.00 -20.41
N LYS A 332 -1.98 -27.60 -20.36
CA LYS A 332 -0.88 -28.40 -20.91
C LYS A 332 -0.54 -29.64 -20.06
N ILE A 333 -0.72 -29.58 -18.74
CA ILE A 333 -0.27 -30.64 -17.82
C ILE A 333 -1.43 -31.42 -17.18
N LEU A 334 -2.47 -30.73 -16.72
CA LEU A 334 -3.46 -31.30 -15.81
C LEU A 334 -4.65 -31.96 -16.52
N GLY A 335 -4.78 -31.79 -17.84
CA GLY A 335 -5.84 -32.38 -18.64
C GLY A 335 -7.23 -32.11 -18.03
N ALA A 336 -7.90 -33.15 -17.54
CA ALA A 336 -9.23 -33.04 -16.93
C ALA A 336 -9.30 -32.14 -15.67
N PHE A 337 -8.17 -31.87 -15.01
CA PHE A 337 -8.11 -30.98 -13.84
C PHE A 337 -7.70 -29.55 -14.21
N SER A 338 -7.67 -29.17 -15.50
CA SER A 338 -7.20 -27.84 -15.91
C SER A 338 -8.02 -26.70 -15.33
N LEU A 339 -9.30 -26.91 -14.99
CA LEU A 339 -10.18 -25.92 -14.34
C LEU A 339 -9.80 -25.59 -12.89
N VAL A 340 -8.99 -26.40 -12.22
CA VAL A 340 -8.62 -26.16 -10.81
C VAL A 340 -7.77 -24.89 -10.69
N ILE A 341 -6.78 -24.72 -11.58
CA ILE A 341 -5.89 -23.56 -11.57
C ILE A 341 -6.62 -22.22 -11.80
N PRO A 342 -7.41 -22.02 -12.88
CA PRO A 342 -8.14 -20.76 -13.10
C PRO A 342 -9.05 -20.42 -11.93
N ILE A 343 -9.73 -21.40 -11.34
CA ILE A 343 -10.60 -21.17 -10.17
C ILE A 343 -9.77 -20.67 -8.98
N MET A 344 -8.65 -21.33 -8.67
CA MET A 344 -7.79 -20.91 -7.56
C MET A 344 -7.18 -19.52 -7.80
N VAL A 345 -6.76 -19.21 -9.03
CA VAL A 345 -6.20 -17.90 -9.39
C VAL A 345 -7.26 -16.81 -9.37
N ALA A 346 -8.48 -17.08 -9.87
CA ALA A 346 -9.59 -16.15 -9.79
C ALA A 346 -9.96 -15.84 -8.32
N ILE A 347 -10.04 -16.87 -7.46
CA ILE A 347 -10.24 -16.68 -6.02
C ILE A 347 -9.12 -15.82 -5.41
N SER A 348 -7.87 -16.03 -5.84
CA SER A 348 -6.72 -15.23 -5.40
C SER A 348 -6.84 -13.76 -5.79
N ALA A 349 -7.13 -13.47 -7.07
CA ALA A 349 -7.32 -12.11 -7.56
C ALA A 349 -8.50 -11.41 -6.86
N PHE A 350 -9.61 -12.12 -6.65
CA PHE A 350 -10.79 -11.62 -5.92
C PHE A 350 -10.45 -11.25 -4.47
N GLY A 351 -9.73 -12.12 -3.76
CA GLY A 351 -9.28 -11.83 -2.39
C GLY A 351 -8.29 -10.68 -2.32
N GLY A 352 -7.33 -10.61 -3.26
CA GLY A 352 -6.37 -9.52 -3.36
C GLY A 352 -7.05 -8.16 -3.54
N LEU A 353 -7.98 -8.08 -4.49
CA LEU A 353 -8.75 -6.88 -4.76
C LEU A 353 -9.56 -6.44 -3.53
N SER A 354 -10.17 -7.39 -2.82
CA SER A 354 -10.94 -7.11 -1.61
C SER A 354 -10.08 -6.51 -0.49
N VAL A 355 -8.90 -7.09 -0.24
CA VAL A 355 -7.93 -6.56 0.76
C VAL A 355 -7.45 -5.18 0.36
N HIS A 356 -7.14 -4.97 -0.92
CA HIS A 356 -6.64 -3.70 -1.43
C HIS A 356 -7.69 -2.58 -1.34
N ILE A 357 -8.95 -2.84 -1.69
CA ILE A 357 -10.08 -1.90 -1.51
C ILE A 357 -10.23 -1.50 -0.03
N MET A 358 -10.14 -2.47 0.88
CA MET A 358 -10.23 -2.20 2.32
C MET A 358 -9.09 -1.31 2.80
N THR A 359 -7.84 -1.64 2.47
CA THR A 359 -6.66 -0.92 2.98
C THR A 359 -6.53 0.48 2.38
N SER A 360 -6.78 0.64 1.08
CA SER A 360 -6.70 1.94 0.40
C SER A 360 -7.70 2.97 0.92
N SER A 361 -8.90 2.53 1.33
CA SER A 361 -9.90 3.41 1.94
C SER A 361 -9.40 4.08 3.23
N ARG A 362 -8.52 3.41 3.99
CA ARG A 362 -7.91 3.94 5.21
C ARG A 362 -6.85 4.99 4.92
N ILE A 363 -6.07 4.81 3.85
CA ILE A 363 -5.07 5.79 3.41
C ILE A 363 -5.78 7.10 3.02
N CYS A 364 -6.86 7.00 2.24
CA CYS A 364 -7.69 8.14 1.87
C CYS A 364 -8.26 8.87 3.09
N PHE A 365 -8.81 8.11 4.04
CA PHE A 365 -9.35 8.62 5.30
C PHE A 365 -8.31 9.39 6.13
N VAL A 366 -7.11 8.84 6.31
CA VAL A 366 -6.02 9.48 7.06
C VAL A 366 -5.54 10.76 6.36
N GLY A 367 -5.43 10.74 5.04
CA GLY A 367 -5.08 11.92 4.24
C GLY A 367 -6.07 13.07 4.41
N ALA A 368 -7.36 12.77 4.43
CA ALA A 368 -8.42 13.75 4.69
C ALA A 368 -8.39 14.28 6.14
N ARG A 369 -8.08 13.41 7.11
CA ARG A 369 -7.93 13.82 8.51
C ARG A 369 -6.80 14.83 8.72
N ASN A 370 -5.74 14.76 7.91
CA ASN A 370 -4.61 15.69 7.95
C ASN A 370 -4.88 17.01 7.19
N GLY A 371 -6.11 17.24 6.70
CA GLY A 371 -6.49 18.48 6.01
C GLY A 371 -5.96 18.58 4.58
N HIS A 372 -5.36 17.52 4.05
CA HIS A 372 -4.84 17.45 2.69
C HIS A 372 -5.88 16.94 1.68
N MET A 373 -7.02 16.42 2.15
CA MET A 373 -8.13 16.00 1.28
C MET A 373 -9.45 16.56 1.82
N PRO A 374 -10.52 16.63 0.99
CA PRO A 374 -11.83 17.09 1.43
C PRO A 374 -12.33 16.31 2.66
N ALA A 375 -12.84 17.03 3.67
CA ALA A 375 -13.24 16.46 4.96
C ALA A 375 -14.31 15.36 4.87
N ILE A 376 -15.08 15.33 3.77
CA ILE A 376 -16.04 14.28 3.46
C ILE A 376 -15.42 12.87 3.42
N LEU A 377 -14.16 12.76 2.97
CA LEU A 377 -13.44 11.50 2.85
C LEU A 377 -12.93 10.99 4.21
N SER A 378 -12.94 11.84 5.25
CA SER A 378 -12.67 11.42 6.63
C SER A 378 -13.95 11.08 7.40
N HIS A 379 -15.09 10.86 6.74
CA HIS A 379 -16.32 10.46 7.43
C HIS A 379 -16.50 8.94 7.47
N ILE A 380 -17.10 8.47 8.56
CA ILE A 380 -17.39 7.06 8.82
C ILE A 380 -18.92 6.88 8.85
N SER A 381 -19.43 5.85 8.18
CA SER A 381 -20.84 5.46 8.22
C SER A 381 -21.22 4.95 9.61
N VAL A 382 -22.31 5.48 10.18
CA VAL A 382 -22.76 5.16 11.56
C VAL A 382 -23.25 3.72 11.68
N LYS A 383 -23.82 3.15 10.61
CA LYS A 383 -24.38 1.78 10.64
C LYS A 383 -23.32 0.69 10.50
N SER A 384 -22.32 0.94 9.66
CA SER A 384 -21.32 -0.06 9.28
C SER A 384 -19.95 0.17 9.91
N TYR A 385 -19.70 1.34 10.50
CA TYR A 385 -18.40 1.75 11.04
C TYR A 385 -17.27 1.67 10.00
N THR A 386 -17.59 1.98 8.74
CA THR A 386 -16.67 1.94 7.60
C THR A 386 -16.56 3.31 6.91
N PRO A 387 -15.42 3.65 6.30
CA PRO A 387 -15.21 4.90 5.56
C PRO A 387 -15.90 4.87 4.20
N LEU A 388 -17.24 4.85 4.21
CA LEU A 388 -18.09 4.66 3.03
C LEU A 388 -17.85 5.70 1.91
N PRO A 389 -17.74 7.02 2.20
CA PRO A 389 -17.48 8.01 1.14
C PRO A 389 -16.16 7.76 0.40
N SER A 390 -15.11 7.35 1.13
CA SER A 390 -13.79 7.04 0.54
C SER A 390 -13.83 5.77 -0.31
N LEU A 391 -14.56 4.75 0.13
CA LEU A 391 -14.79 3.53 -0.65
C LEU A 391 -15.51 3.83 -1.97
N VAL A 392 -16.57 4.64 -1.93
CA VAL A 392 -17.33 5.02 -3.13
C VAL A 392 -16.48 5.88 -4.07
N PHE A 393 -15.72 6.83 -3.54
CA PHE A 393 -14.81 7.68 -4.33
C PHE A 393 -13.75 6.84 -5.07
N LEU A 394 -13.07 5.94 -4.36
CA LEU A 394 -12.06 5.06 -4.95
C LEU A 394 -12.67 4.06 -5.93
N CYS A 395 -13.87 3.55 -5.66
CA CYS A 395 -14.60 2.69 -6.59
C CYS A 395 -14.88 3.43 -7.91
N PHE A 396 -15.39 4.66 -7.83
CA PHE A 396 -15.63 5.49 -9.02
C PHE A 396 -14.35 5.69 -9.84
N LEU A 397 -13.24 6.09 -9.20
CA LEU A 397 -11.96 6.25 -9.90
C LEU A 397 -11.46 4.93 -10.50
N SER A 398 -11.64 3.81 -9.80
CA SER A 398 -11.24 2.49 -10.29
C SER A 398 -12.03 2.09 -11.55
N ILE A 399 -13.32 2.41 -11.61
CA ILE A 399 -14.16 2.19 -12.81
C ILE A 399 -13.68 3.07 -13.97
N VAL A 400 -13.31 4.32 -13.71
CA VAL A 400 -12.74 5.20 -14.74
C VAL A 400 -11.44 4.63 -15.29
N MET A 401 -10.59 4.04 -14.44
CA MET A 401 -9.36 3.40 -14.90
C MET A 401 -9.58 2.16 -15.76
N LEU A 402 -10.73 1.49 -15.66
CA LEU A 402 -11.07 0.35 -16.54
C LEU A 402 -11.26 0.76 -18.01
N VAL A 403 -11.35 2.06 -18.34
CA VAL A 403 -11.33 2.52 -19.74
C VAL A 403 -10.05 2.04 -20.45
N VAL A 404 -8.94 1.96 -19.72
CA VAL A 404 -7.72 1.32 -20.19
C VAL A 404 -7.84 -0.18 -19.91
N SER A 405 -8.01 -0.97 -20.96
CA SER A 405 -8.12 -2.43 -20.84
C SER A 405 -6.77 -3.15 -20.74
N ASP A 406 -5.68 -2.47 -21.10
CA ASP A 406 -4.35 -3.08 -21.12
C ASP A 406 -3.70 -3.02 -19.73
N VAL A 407 -3.54 -4.20 -19.14
CA VAL A 407 -2.98 -4.37 -17.79
C VAL A 407 -1.51 -3.97 -17.74
N TYR A 408 -0.73 -4.17 -18.80
CA TYR A 408 0.70 -3.84 -18.80
C TYR A 408 0.94 -2.34 -18.92
N VAL A 409 0.11 -1.64 -19.71
CA VAL A 409 0.12 -0.17 -19.75
C VAL A 409 -0.21 0.40 -18.37
N LEU A 410 -1.23 -0.15 -17.70
CA LEU A 410 -1.60 0.22 -16.34
C LEU A 410 -0.47 -0.04 -15.34
N ILE A 411 0.21 -1.19 -15.43
CA ILE A 411 1.37 -1.51 -14.58
C ILE A 411 2.49 -0.49 -14.79
N THR A 412 2.91 -0.27 -16.03
CA THR A 412 3.98 0.68 -16.36
C THR A 412 3.63 2.08 -15.83
N TYR A 413 2.43 2.55 -16.10
CA TYR A 413 1.92 3.85 -15.64
C TYR A 413 1.97 4.01 -14.11
N ALA A 414 1.45 3.04 -13.36
CA ALA A 414 1.43 3.09 -11.90
C ALA A 414 2.84 2.94 -11.31
N SER A 415 3.63 1.99 -11.81
CA SER A 415 4.95 1.66 -11.26
C SER A 415 5.98 2.76 -11.47
N ILE A 416 5.90 3.55 -12.56
CA ILE A 416 6.77 4.73 -12.76
C ILE A 416 6.54 5.74 -11.64
N VAL A 417 5.29 6.14 -11.44
CA VAL A 417 4.94 7.18 -10.46
C VAL A 417 5.18 6.66 -9.04
N GLU A 418 4.90 5.38 -8.76
CA GLU A 418 5.16 4.76 -7.45
C GLU A 418 6.67 4.72 -7.17
N SER A 419 7.49 4.30 -8.15
CA SER A 419 8.94 4.27 -8.01
C SER A 419 9.52 5.65 -7.75
N PHE A 420 8.96 6.71 -8.33
CA PHE A 420 9.37 8.09 -8.06
C PHE A 420 9.13 8.49 -6.59
N PHE A 421 7.96 8.19 -6.03
CA PHE A 421 7.69 8.52 -4.62
C PHE A 421 8.42 7.62 -3.63
N ILE A 422 8.62 6.33 -3.94
CA ILE A 422 9.45 5.44 -3.13
C ILE A 422 10.91 5.94 -3.15
N MET A 423 11.42 6.38 -4.31
CA MET A 423 12.73 7.02 -4.41
C MET A 423 12.80 8.27 -3.51
N LEU A 424 11.77 9.11 -3.52
CA LEU A 424 11.69 10.29 -2.66
C LEU A 424 11.70 9.90 -1.17
N SER A 425 10.89 8.93 -0.77
CA SER A 425 10.86 8.36 0.59
C SER A 425 12.24 7.85 1.02
N VAL A 426 12.93 7.04 0.20
CA VAL A 426 14.27 6.53 0.57
C VAL A 426 15.32 7.63 0.57
N SER A 427 15.22 8.62 -0.33
CA SER A 427 16.13 9.77 -0.33
C SER A 427 16.01 10.61 0.95
N ALA A 428 14.89 10.53 1.68
CA ALA A 428 14.74 11.13 3.00
C ALA A 428 15.75 10.56 4.01
N VAL A 429 16.13 9.28 3.90
CA VAL A 429 17.18 8.68 4.75
C VAL A 429 18.49 9.44 4.55
N LEU A 430 18.92 9.63 3.30
CA LEU A 430 20.13 10.36 2.96
C LEU A 430 20.04 11.83 3.39
N TYR A 431 18.88 12.45 3.19
CA TYR A 431 18.63 13.82 3.63
C TYR A 431 18.74 13.98 5.15
N PHE A 432 18.13 13.08 5.94
CA PHE A 432 18.23 13.11 7.40
C PHE A 432 19.63 12.79 7.92
N ARG A 433 20.45 12.03 7.16
CA ARG A 433 21.88 11.83 7.53
C ARG A 433 22.62 13.16 7.55
N TYR A 434 22.28 14.08 6.64
CA TYR A 434 22.90 15.39 6.53
C TYR A 434 22.26 16.43 7.46
N THR A 435 20.93 16.53 7.48
CA THR A 435 20.22 17.61 8.20
C THR A 435 19.99 17.33 9.68
N ARG A 436 19.78 16.06 10.06
CA ARG A 436 19.47 15.64 11.44
C ARG A 436 20.39 14.49 11.87
N PRO A 437 21.71 14.73 12.01
CA PRO A 437 22.67 13.67 12.33
C PRO A 437 22.48 13.06 13.73
N SER A 438 21.97 13.84 14.68
CA SER A 438 21.73 13.46 16.09
C SER A 438 20.38 12.77 16.36
N MET A 439 19.56 12.55 15.33
CA MET A 439 18.30 11.82 15.46
C MET A 439 18.57 10.39 15.97
N ASP A 440 17.81 9.95 16.97
CA ASP A 440 17.88 8.57 17.45
C ASP A 440 17.40 7.62 16.34
N ARG A 441 18.22 6.61 16.05
CA ARG A 441 18.01 5.66 14.96
C ARG A 441 18.25 4.26 15.50
N PRO A 442 17.21 3.62 16.04
CA PRO A 442 17.30 2.28 16.60
C PRO A 442 17.77 1.25 15.57
N ILE A 443 17.40 1.46 14.29
CA ILE A 443 17.93 0.73 13.15
C ILE A 443 18.71 1.70 12.27
N LYS A 444 19.94 1.32 11.92
CA LYS A 444 20.83 2.14 11.10
C LYS A 444 21.38 1.31 9.95
N VAL A 445 20.92 1.56 8.73
CA VAL A 445 21.47 0.94 7.52
C VAL A 445 22.71 1.69 7.04
N ALA A 446 23.63 0.97 6.43
CA ALA A 446 24.83 1.56 5.83
C ALA A 446 24.44 2.49 4.69
N VAL A 447 25.09 3.66 4.57
CA VAL A 447 24.70 4.75 3.64
C VAL A 447 24.70 4.32 2.17
N TRP A 448 25.54 3.35 1.79
CA TRP A 448 25.57 2.83 0.43
C TRP A 448 24.27 2.11 0.03
N ILE A 449 23.51 1.57 0.98
CA ILE A 449 22.24 0.85 0.74
C ILE A 449 21.16 1.81 0.19
N PRO A 450 20.78 2.91 0.89
CA PRO A 450 19.84 3.89 0.36
C PRO A 450 20.39 4.63 -0.86
N ALA A 451 21.71 4.86 -0.96
CA ALA A 451 22.30 5.48 -2.14
C ALA A 451 22.14 4.59 -3.39
N LEU A 452 22.44 3.29 -3.27
CA LEU A 452 22.25 2.31 -4.34
C LEU A 452 20.77 2.24 -4.76
N PHE A 453 19.86 2.19 -3.78
CA PHE A 453 18.42 2.16 -4.05
C PHE A 453 17.97 3.40 -4.84
N VAL A 454 18.36 4.60 -4.41
CA VAL A 454 18.01 5.85 -5.11
C VAL A 454 18.60 5.88 -6.52
N ILE A 455 19.83 5.40 -6.73
CA ILE A 455 20.44 5.31 -8.07
C ILE A 455 19.64 4.37 -8.98
N VAL A 456 19.27 3.18 -8.49
CA VAL A 456 18.49 2.20 -9.27
C VAL A 456 17.09 2.74 -9.56
N CYS A 457 16.40 3.34 -8.59
CA CYS A 457 15.09 3.95 -8.84
C CYS A 457 15.18 5.15 -9.79
N ALA A 458 16.24 5.97 -9.72
CA ALA A 458 16.46 7.05 -10.67
C ALA A 458 16.65 6.52 -12.09
N PHE A 459 17.42 5.43 -12.25
CA PHE A 459 17.52 4.71 -13.52
C PHE A 459 16.14 4.25 -13.99
N LEU A 460 15.37 3.58 -13.13
CA LEU A 460 14.03 3.11 -13.48
C LEU A 460 13.09 4.26 -13.84
N VAL A 461 13.18 5.44 -13.24
CA VAL A 461 12.29 6.57 -13.59
C VAL A 461 12.71 7.25 -14.90
N VAL A 462 14.01 7.38 -15.18
CA VAL A 462 14.53 8.16 -16.32
C VAL A 462 14.55 7.35 -17.62
N VAL A 463 14.92 6.08 -17.55
CA VAL A 463 15.13 5.23 -18.72
C VAL A 463 13.83 4.93 -19.50
N PRO A 464 12.67 4.66 -18.87
CA PRO A 464 11.42 4.45 -19.61
C PRO A 464 10.95 5.69 -20.39
N ILE A 465 11.49 6.89 -20.14
CA ILE A 465 11.11 8.10 -20.87
C ILE A 465 11.25 7.92 -22.38
N TYR A 466 12.23 7.14 -22.85
CA TYR A 466 12.43 6.94 -24.28
C TYR A 466 11.62 5.76 -24.86
N VAL A 467 11.19 4.79 -24.05
CA VAL A 467 10.39 3.63 -24.51
C VAL A 467 8.90 3.87 -24.38
N ALA A 468 8.48 4.46 -23.24
CA ALA A 468 7.09 4.70 -22.86
C ALA A 468 6.85 6.20 -22.55
N PRO A 469 7.15 7.12 -23.49
CA PRO A 469 7.07 8.56 -23.24
C PRO A 469 5.64 9.03 -22.92
N TYR A 470 4.63 8.36 -23.48
CA TYR A 470 3.23 8.72 -23.27
C TYR A 470 2.77 8.40 -21.84
N GLU A 471 3.10 7.20 -21.37
CA GLU A 471 2.80 6.72 -20.02
C GLU A 471 3.49 7.58 -18.97
N VAL A 472 4.80 7.87 -19.16
CA VAL A 472 5.56 8.75 -18.26
C VAL A 472 4.98 10.16 -18.29
N GLY A 473 4.72 10.71 -19.48
CA GLY A 473 4.19 12.06 -19.65
C GLY A 473 2.84 12.25 -18.98
N MET A 474 1.94 11.27 -19.10
CA MET A 474 0.63 11.27 -18.43
C MET A 474 0.77 11.19 -16.91
N GLY A 475 1.69 10.37 -16.40
CA GLY A 475 1.93 10.26 -14.96
C GLY A 475 2.41 11.57 -14.37
N VAL A 476 3.43 12.18 -15.00
CA VAL A 476 3.96 13.50 -14.62
C VAL A 476 2.88 14.57 -14.72
N LEU A 477 2.05 14.56 -15.76
CA LEU A 477 0.97 15.53 -15.92
C LEU A 477 -0.04 15.44 -14.78
N ILE A 478 -0.47 14.23 -14.40
CA ILE A 478 -1.44 14.04 -13.31
C ILE A 478 -0.83 14.41 -11.97
N THR A 479 0.44 14.10 -11.72
CA THR A 479 1.17 14.59 -10.54
C THR A 479 1.21 16.12 -10.49
N LEU A 480 1.56 16.78 -11.61
CA LEU A 480 1.65 18.24 -11.68
C LEU A 480 0.28 18.92 -11.54
N ILE A 481 -0.81 18.30 -12.00
CA ILE A 481 -2.19 18.77 -11.78
C ILE A 481 -2.50 18.81 -10.27
N GLY A 482 -1.89 17.95 -9.46
CA GLY A 482 -1.99 18.01 -8.00
C GLY A 482 -1.55 19.36 -7.41
N ILE A 483 -0.64 20.10 -8.06
CA ILE A 483 -0.12 21.38 -7.55
C ILE A 483 -1.23 22.46 -7.50
N PRO A 484 -1.97 22.76 -8.58
CA PRO A 484 -3.15 23.63 -8.50
C PRO A 484 -4.17 23.20 -7.43
N PHE A 485 -4.44 21.90 -7.30
CA PHE A 485 -5.35 21.38 -6.28
C PHE A 485 -4.84 21.59 -4.85
N TYR A 486 -3.53 21.49 -4.63
CA TYR A 486 -2.91 21.80 -3.35
C TYR A 486 -3.08 23.28 -2.97
N TYR A 487 -2.77 24.20 -3.90
CA TYR A 487 -2.89 25.63 -3.63
C TYR A 487 -4.35 26.06 -3.42
N GLY A 488 -5.28 25.58 -4.26
CA GLY A 488 -6.72 25.90 -4.12
C GLY A 488 -7.41 25.16 -2.97
N GLY A 489 -6.94 23.97 -2.63
CA GLY A 489 -7.50 23.10 -1.60
C GLY A 489 -7.01 23.46 -0.20
N VAL A 490 -5.69 23.43 -0.01
CA VAL A 490 -5.01 23.43 1.29
C VAL A 490 -4.45 24.80 1.65
N VAL A 491 -3.75 25.47 0.73
CA VAL A 491 -3.09 26.76 1.01
C VAL A 491 -4.11 27.91 1.07
N TRP A 492 -5.14 27.87 0.23
CA TRP A 492 -6.17 28.89 0.18
C TRP A 492 -7.12 28.80 1.39
N LYS A 493 -6.74 29.45 2.50
CA LYS A 493 -7.55 29.51 3.72
C LYS A 493 -8.76 30.45 3.60
N ASN A 494 -8.60 31.58 2.91
CA ASN A 494 -9.64 32.61 2.77
C ASN A 494 -10.52 32.38 1.54
N LYS A 495 -11.21 31.24 1.50
CA LYS A 495 -12.12 30.89 0.40
C LYS A 495 -13.35 31.81 0.42
N PRO A 496 -13.86 32.25 -0.76
CA PRO A 496 -15.10 33.00 -0.85
C PRO A 496 -16.24 32.25 -0.18
N LYS A 497 -17.17 32.97 0.45
CA LYS A 497 -18.31 32.38 1.16
C LYS A 497 -19.12 31.41 0.30
N TRP A 498 -19.27 31.69 -1.00
CA TRP A 498 -20.00 30.80 -1.93
C TRP A 498 -19.28 29.45 -2.14
N VAL A 499 -17.94 29.43 -2.16
CA VAL A 499 -17.14 28.20 -2.26
C VAL A 499 -17.26 27.38 -0.97
N GLN A 500 -17.16 28.04 0.19
CA GLN A 500 -17.34 27.38 1.48
C GLN A 500 -18.75 26.79 1.60
N GLN A 501 -19.79 27.56 1.25
CA GLN A 501 -21.16 27.08 1.23
C GLN A 501 -21.37 25.89 0.28
N ALA A 502 -20.72 25.88 -0.89
CA ALA A 502 -20.77 24.75 -1.81
C ALA A 502 -20.10 23.49 -1.22
N ILE A 503 -18.91 23.64 -0.62
CA ILE A 503 -18.20 22.55 0.05
C ILE A 503 -19.02 22.01 1.23
N ASP A 504 -19.59 22.89 2.05
CA ASP A 504 -20.40 22.53 3.21
C ASP A 504 -21.71 21.86 2.78
N SER A 505 -22.37 22.37 1.74
CA SER A 505 -23.57 21.78 1.15
C SER A 505 -23.30 20.39 0.58
N MET A 506 -22.19 20.21 -0.16
CA MET A 506 -21.76 18.91 -0.64
C MET A 506 -21.47 17.95 0.51
N THR A 507 -20.74 18.43 1.54
CA THR A 507 -20.42 17.64 2.73
C THR A 507 -21.68 17.19 3.46
N PHE A 508 -22.64 18.09 3.68
CA PHE A 508 -23.91 17.78 4.34
C PHE A 508 -24.79 16.84 3.53
N THR A 509 -24.83 17.02 2.20
CA THR A 509 -25.55 16.12 1.29
C THR A 509 -25.00 14.71 1.39
N CYS A 510 -23.68 14.55 1.38
CA CYS A 510 -23.04 13.25 1.50
C CYS A 510 -23.12 12.66 2.92
N GLN A 511 -23.09 13.49 3.97
CA GLN A 511 -23.38 13.04 5.33
C GLN A 511 -24.77 12.41 5.44
N LYS A 512 -25.78 13.06 4.84
CA LYS A 512 -27.15 12.52 4.78
C LYS A 512 -27.24 11.27 3.91
N LEU A 513 -26.64 11.29 2.71
CA LEU A 513 -26.70 10.18 1.76
C LEU A 513 -26.07 8.91 2.33
N PHE A 514 -24.90 9.05 2.97
CA PHE A 514 -24.14 7.93 3.50
C PHE A 514 -24.39 7.65 4.98
N MET A 515 -25.27 8.43 5.64
CA MET A 515 -25.46 8.41 7.10
C MET A 515 -24.11 8.38 7.83
N SER A 516 -23.23 9.32 7.45
CA SER A 516 -21.83 9.35 7.87
C SER A 516 -21.54 10.55 8.79
N ALA A 517 -20.69 10.33 9.78
CA ALA A 517 -20.27 11.31 10.75
C ALA A 517 -18.74 11.46 10.73
N LYS A 518 -18.24 12.60 11.22
CA LYS A 518 -16.81 12.73 11.50
C LYS A 518 -16.43 11.80 12.65
N GLU A 519 -15.24 11.23 12.56
CA GLU A 519 -14.63 10.56 13.71
C GLU A 519 -14.52 11.57 14.86
N GLU A 520 -15.08 11.22 16.03
CA GLU A 520 -14.84 11.99 17.25
C GLU A 520 -13.36 11.84 17.59
N LYS A 521 -12.60 12.93 17.46
CA LYS A 521 -11.27 13.00 18.04
C LYS A 521 -11.46 12.97 19.55
N GLN A 522 -10.83 12.01 20.21
CA GLN A 522 -10.68 12.02 21.64
C GLN A 522 -9.75 13.19 22.00
N ASP A 523 -10.35 14.29 22.44
CA ASP A 523 -9.64 15.44 23.02
C ASP A 523 -9.08 15.11 24.40
#